data_AF-A0A645C066-F1
#
_entry.id   AF-A0A645C066-F1
#
_cell.length_a   1.000
_cell.length_b   1.000
_cell.length_c   1.000
_cell.angle_alpha   90.00
_cell.angle_beta   90.00
_cell.angle_gamma   90.00
#
_symmetry.space_group_name_H-M   'P 1'
#
loop_
_entity.id
_entity.type
_entity.pdbx_description
1 polymer ?
#
loop_
_entity_poly.entity_id
_entity_poly.type
_entity_poly.pdbx_seq_one_letter_code
_entity_poly.pdbx_strand_id
1 'polypeptide(L)'
;MSYLSEESDPHRFPISQSDPMRILIGPENVAEALRDTSVVMASYDIGGGMRGIIGVVGPTRMDYARLTARLTYFADGLARLFGKGELSDPNKEE
;
A
#
# COMPACT_ATOMS: atom_id res chain seq x y z
N MET A 1 3.66 16.27 -14.25
CA MET A 1 2.89 15.96 -13.03
C MET A 1 3.26 14.55 -12.60
N SER A 2 3.81 14.40 -11.39
CA SER A 2 4.19 13.10 -10.83
C SER A 2 3.06 12.66 -9.91
N TYR A 3 2.30 11.65 -10.31
CA TYR A 3 1.14 11.16 -9.56
C TYR A 3 1.50 10.75 -8.12
N LEU A 4 2.74 10.28 -7.91
CA LEU A 4 3.26 9.85 -6.61
C LEU A 4 3.89 11.00 -5.78
N SER A 5 4.14 12.15 -6.40
CA SER A 5 4.75 13.31 -5.71
C SER A 5 3.75 14.42 -5.38
N GLU A 6 2.52 14.32 -5.89
CA GLU A 6 1.42 15.19 -5.51
C GLU A 6 0.88 14.73 -4.15
N GLU A 7 1.09 15.59 -3.16
CA GLU A 7 0.86 15.45 -1.72
C GLU A 7 -0.31 14.55 -1.28
N SER A 8 0.04 13.54 -0.46
CA SER A 8 -0.66 13.00 0.71
C SER A 8 -2.19 12.90 0.72
N ASP A 9 -2.86 12.60 -0.39
CA ASP A 9 -4.25 12.16 -0.35
C ASP A 9 -4.33 10.63 -0.19
N PRO A 10 -4.54 10.11 1.04
CA PRO A 10 -4.66 8.68 1.28
C PRO A 10 -5.87 8.05 0.56
N HIS A 11 -6.86 8.86 0.12
CA HIS A 11 -8.03 8.37 -0.60
C HIS A 11 -7.75 8.08 -2.08
N ARG A 12 -6.58 8.46 -2.63
CA ARG A 12 -6.19 8.12 -4.00
C ARG A 12 -5.93 6.64 -4.22
N PHE A 13 -5.61 5.88 -3.17
CA PHE A 13 -5.39 4.43 -3.25
C PHE A 13 -6.62 3.68 -2.73
N PRO A 14 -7.31 2.87 -3.57
CA PRO A 14 -8.55 2.21 -3.21
C PRO A 14 -8.34 0.95 -2.34
N ILE A 15 -7.70 1.10 -1.18
CA ILE A 15 -7.47 0.02 -0.21
C ILE A 15 -8.50 0.14 0.92
N SER A 16 -9.28 -0.90 1.17
CA SER A 16 -10.22 -0.94 2.30
C SER A 16 -9.60 -1.64 3.51
N GLN A 17 -10.20 -1.48 4.70
CA GLN A 17 -9.77 -2.25 5.87
C GLN A 17 -10.05 -3.76 5.74
N SER A 18 -11.02 -4.13 4.89
CA SER A 18 -11.43 -5.52 4.69
C SER A 18 -10.61 -6.25 3.64
N ASP A 19 -9.92 -5.51 2.76
CA ASP A 19 -9.11 -6.08 1.68
C ASP A 19 -7.70 -5.49 1.73
N PRO A 20 -6.75 -6.16 2.41
CA PRO A 20 -5.42 -5.63 2.63
C PRO A 20 -4.58 -5.61 1.35
N MET A 21 -5.08 -6.16 0.23
CA MET A 21 -4.36 -6.23 -1.03
C MET A 21 -5.25 -5.80 -2.19
N ARG A 22 -4.71 -5.00 -3.12
CA ARG A 22 -5.41 -4.59 -4.34
C ARG A 22 -4.51 -4.69 -5.55
N ILE A 23 -5.11 -5.05 -6.67
CA ILE A 23 -4.48 -5.06 -7.98
C ILE A 23 -5.31 -4.15 -8.86
N LEU A 24 -4.66 -3.19 -9.53
CA LEU A 24 -5.26 -2.33 -10.55
C LEU A 24 -4.48 -2.51 -11.85
N ILE A 25 -5.18 -2.90 -12.92
CA ILE A 25 -4.57 -3.22 -14.21
C ILE A 25 -4.99 -2.19 -15.25
N GLY A 26 -4.02 -1.42 -15.73
CA GLY A 26 -4.16 -0.50 -16.84
C GLY A 26 -5.35 0.47 -16.67
N PRO A 27 -6.43 0.36 -17.47
CA PRO A 27 -7.59 1.25 -17.37
C PRO A 27 -8.32 1.27 -16.02
N GLU A 28 -8.09 0.29 -15.15
CA GLU A 28 -8.64 0.27 -13.78
C GLU A 28 -7.99 1.35 -12.88
N ASN A 29 -6.84 1.89 -13.29
CA ASN A 29 -6.19 2.98 -12.58
C ASN A 29 -6.99 4.28 -12.74
N VAL A 30 -7.41 4.86 -11.61
CA VAL A 30 -8.13 6.14 -11.54
C VAL A 30 -7.27 7.28 -12.09
N ALA A 31 -5.95 7.18 -11.90
CA ALA A 31 -4.98 8.12 -12.41
C ALA A 31 -4.67 7.90 -13.88
N GLU A 32 -4.83 8.94 -14.70
CA GLU A 32 -4.49 8.88 -16.12
C GLU A 32 -3.02 8.52 -16.35
N ALA A 33 -2.12 9.02 -15.49
CA ALA A 33 -0.69 8.73 -15.53
C ALA A 33 -0.32 7.25 -15.30
N LEU A 34 -1.25 6.43 -14.78
CA LEU A 34 -1.03 5.01 -14.48
C LEU A 34 -1.81 4.07 -15.39
N ARG A 35 -2.56 4.58 -16.37
CA ARG A 35 -3.45 3.79 -17.23
C ARG A 35 -2.75 2.74 -18.11
N ASP A 36 -1.46 2.88 -18.35
CA ASP A 36 -0.65 1.91 -19.10
C ASP A 36 0.23 1.02 -18.19
N THR A 37 -0.05 1.04 -16.89
CA THR A 37 0.70 0.30 -15.87
C THR A 37 -0.20 -0.63 -15.07
N SER A 38 0.42 -1.58 -14.36
CA SER A 38 -0.24 -2.33 -13.30
C SER A 38 0.31 -1.92 -11.95
N VAL A 39 -0.61 -1.75 -11.00
CA VAL A 39 -0.33 -1.30 -9.65
C VAL A 39 -0.83 -2.36 -8.70
N VAL A 40 0.09 -2.99 -7.98
CA VAL A 40 -0.22 -3.97 -6.94
C VAL A 40 0.11 -3.34 -5.60
N MET A 41 -0.87 -3.27 -4.71
CA MET A 41 -0.77 -2.62 -3.42
C MET A 41 -1.09 -3.61 -2.31
N ALA A 42 -0.39 -3.47 -1.19
CA ALA A 42 -0.68 -4.15 0.06
C ALA A 42 -0.63 -3.13 1.20
N SER A 43 -1.58 -3.23 2.14
CA SER A 43 -1.56 -2.44 3.36
C SER A 43 -1.08 -3.28 4.54
N TYR A 44 -0.46 -2.62 5.51
CA TYR A 44 0.06 -3.23 6.71
C TYR A 44 -0.21 -2.32 7.92
N ASP A 45 -0.50 -2.94 9.06
CA ASP A 45 -0.70 -2.24 10.33
C ASP A 45 0.65 -1.94 10.97
N ILE A 46 0.83 -0.73 11.48
CA ILE A 46 2.04 -0.33 12.20
C ILE A 46 1.81 -0.14 13.71
N GLY A 47 0.60 -0.33 14.21
CA GLY A 47 0.19 -0.05 15.58
C GLY A 47 -0.42 1.35 15.74
N GLY A 48 -1.06 1.59 16.89
CA GLY A 48 -1.66 2.91 17.21
C GLY A 48 -2.80 3.33 16.27
N GLY A 49 -3.46 2.37 15.60
CA GLY A 49 -4.50 2.66 14.60
C GLY A 49 -3.95 3.20 13.27
N MET A 50 -2.63 3.26 13.11
CA MET A 50 -1.99 3.72 11.89
C MET A 50 -1.77 2.56 10.90
N ARG A 51 -1.88 2.86 9.61
CA ARG A 51 -1.70 1.89 8.52
C ARG A 51 -0.80 2.45 7.45
N GLY A 52 0.14 1.63 6.99
CA GLY A 52 0.96 1.92 5.82
C GLY A 52 0.44 1.21 4.57
N ILE A 53 0.78 1.74 3.40
CA ILE A 53 0.55 1.09 2.10
C ILE A 53 1.89 0.95 1.40
N ILE A 54 2.19 -0.25 0.93
CA ILE A 54 3.28 -0.51 -0.02
C ILE A 54 2.69 -0.92 -1.36
N GLY A 55 3.37 -0.61 -2.44
CA GLY A 55 2.93 -1.03 -3.76
C GLY A 55 4.05 -1.13 -4.78
N VAL A 56 3.77 -1.88 -5.83
CA VAL A 56 4.64 -2.08 -6.99
C VAL A 56 3.91 -1.55 -8.21
N VAL A 57 4.61 -0.71 -8.97
CA VAL A 57 4.17 -0.24 -10.29
C VAL A 57 5.00 -0.95 -11.35
N GLY A 58 4.35 -1.54 -12.34
CA GLY A 58 5.00 -2.29 -13.41
C GLY A 58 4.21 -2.29 -14.72
N PRO A 59 4.70 -3.00 -15.76
CA PRO A 59 3.97 -3.17 -17.00
C PRO A 59 2.69 -4.02 -16.81
N THR A 60 1.73 -3.90 -17.72
CA THR A 60 0.42 -4.58 -17.64
C THR A 60 0.49 -6.10 -17.64
N ARG A 61 1.59 -6.68 -18.14
CA ARG A 61 1.85 -8.12 -18.09
C ARG A 61 2.97 -8.42 -17.09
N MET A 62 2.59 -8.91 -15.93
CA MET A 62 3.49 -9.34 -14.86
C MET A 62 3.02 -10.65 -14.24
N ASP A 63 3.91 -11.33 -13.53
CA ASP A 63 3.56 -12.51 -12.73
C ASP A 63 2.90 -12.07 -11.41
N TYR A 64 1.59 -11.86 -11.47
CA TYR A 64 0.80 -11.39 -10.32
C TYR A 64 0.87 -12.35 -9.15
N ALA A 65 0.82 -13.66 -9.38
CA ALA A 65 0.83 -14.66 -8.31
C ALA A 65 2.13 -14.61 -7.50
N ARG A 66 3.26 -14.49 -8.20
CA ARG A 66 4.57 -14.39 -7.52
C ARG A 66 4.76 -13.03 -6.85
N LEU A 67 4.26 -11.97 -7.46
CA LEU A 67 4.41 -10.63 -6.92
C LEU A 67 3.55 -10.43 -5.67
N THR A 68 2.29 -10.85 -5.69
CA THR A 68 1.39 -10.75 -4.54
C THR A 68 1.95 -11.52 -3.35
N ALA A 69 2.38 -12.77 -3.55
CA ALA A 69 3.00 -13.57 -2.48
C ALA A 69 4.21 -12.88 -1.84
N ARG A 70 5.07 -12.27 -2.66
CA ARG A 70 6.23 -11.50 -2.16
C ARG A 70 5.80 -10.23 -1.44
N LEU A 71 4.86 -9.48 -2.00
CA LEU A 71 4.41 -8.22 -1.45
C LEU A 71 3.71 -8.42 -0.10
N THR A 72 2.90 -9.47 0.03
CA THR A 72 2.29 -9.87 1.32
C THR A 72 3.37 -10.21 2.34
N TYR A 73 4.38 -11.01 1.97
CA TYR A 73 5.47 -11.33 2.88
C TYR A 73 6.23 -10.07 3.35
N PHE A 74 6.44 -9.10 2.46
CA PHE A 74 7.03 -7.81 2.83
C PHE A 74 6.13 -7.00 3.76
N ALA A 75 4.82 -6.91 3.47
CA ALA A 75 3.85 -6.22 4.30
C ALA A 75 3.81 -6.80 5.73
N ASP A 76 3.77 -8.13 5.85
CA ASP A 76 3.84 -8.83 7.15
C ASP A 76 5.17 -8.58 7.87
N GLY A 77 6.27 -8.55 7.13
CA GLY A 77 7.59 -8.21 7.66
C GLY A 77 7.63 -6.80 8.24
N LEU A 78 7.08 -5.82 7.52
CA LEU A 78 6.97 -4.43 7.97
C LEU A 78 6.03 -4.32 9.19
N ALA A 79 4.87 -4.98 9.15
CA ALA A 79 3.95 -5.01 10.28
C ALA A 79 4.62 -5.53 11.56
N ARG A 80 5.45 -6.56 11.45
CA ARG A 80 6.19 -7.11 12.60
C ARG A 80 7.34 -6.22 13.05
N LEU A 81 7.98 -5.51 12.12
CA LEU A 81 9.08 -4.59 12.43
C LEU A 81 8.55 -3.37 13.18
N PHE A 82 7.50 -2.73 12.66
CA PHE A 82 6.89 -1.56 13.28
C PHE A 82 6.02 -1.94 14.48
N GLY A 83 5.30 -3.06 14.46
CA GLY A 83 4.53 -3.55 15.61
C GLY A 83 5.38 -3.97 16.81
N LYS A 84 6.70 -4.15 16.65
CA LYS A 84 7.65 -4.38 17.75
C LYS A 84 8.38 -3.11 18.21
N GLY A 85 8.36 -2.04 17.42
CA GLY A 85 8.98 -0.76 17.75
C GLY A 85 7.90 0.23 18.08
N GLU A 86 7.67 0.45 19.37
CA GLU A 86 6.79 1.47 19.95
C GLU A 86 6.50 2.66 19.01
N LEU A 87 5.31 2.69 18.42
CA LEU A 87 4.65 3.97 18.19
C LEU A 87 4.01 4.34 19.52
N SER A 88 4.84 4.96 20.37
CA SER A 88 4.39 5.66 21.57
C SER A 88 3.23 6.56 21.19
N ASP A 89 2.09 6.30 21.82
CA ASP A 89 0.91 7.13 21.74
C ASP A 89 1.28 8.57 22.15
N PRO A 90 1.16 9.58 21.27
CA PRO A 90 1.44 10.96 21.64
C PRO A 90 0.42 11.52 22.65
N ASN A 91 -0.63 10.76 23.00
CA ASN A 91 -1.65 11.12 23.98
C ASN A 91 -1.68 10.21 25.23
N LYS A 92 -0.52 9.73 25.72
CA LYS A 92 -0.44 9.36 27.14
C LYS A 92 -0.48 10.65 27.99
N GLU A 93 -1.70 11.09 28.27
CA GLU A 93 -2.05 12.17 29.19
C GLU A 93 -1.48 11.90 30.59
N GLU A 94 -0.78 12.90 31.15
CA GLU A 94 -0.70 13.17 32.60
C GLU A 94 -1.59 14.37 32.93
#